data_AF-A4SYM9-F1
#
_entry.id   AF-A4SYM9-F1
#
_cell.length_a   1.000
_cell.length_b   1.000
_cell.length_c   1.000
_cell.angle_alpha   90.00
_cell.angle_beta   90.00
_cell.angle_gamma   90.00
#
_symmetry.space_group_name_H-M   'P 1'
#
loop_
_entity.id
_entity.type
_entity.pdbx_description
1 polymer ?
#
loop_
_entity_poly.entity_id
_entity_poly.type
_entity_poly.pdbx_seq_one_letter_code
_entity_poly.pdbx_strand_id
1 'polypeptide(L)'
;MKKVLSAAVILLSIVCTSFWGSANAASIDLGATPLVLAQVDTRGDLRDRVDTRSNDGVRRDDRNSNDYASRASRGVGKQGLTECSGDFAYCGASTCKPTGKKIKVDQDGGKTTKEYEEAVCTCPIITREMAVQQGVALHGLAAVNEGNMKGSCQPPSKGTIWSYAELKLPEWPQQSAGWKTLAPIGQECPVGSKTVNCWDYLCTIDPKPTANGVKTATCRCPINEGVFGHPAGGNEVYFTAAGGYFGQNGGDKLKQSDACKMFPVSGPIPQPNQ
;
A
#
# COMPACT_ATOMS: atom_id res chain seq x y z
N MET A 1 64.05 30.94 6.47
CA MET A 1 63.86 32.06 7.41
C MET A 1 62.37 32.21 7.65
N LYS A 2 61.96 32.12 8.93
CA LYS A 2 60.60 32.34 9.42
C LYS A 2 60.28 33.85 9.42
N LYS A 3 59.03 34.23 9.11
CA LYS A 3 58.30 35.44 9.58
C LYS A 3 56.83 35.26 9.11
N VAL A 4 55.84 34.99 9.97
CA VAL A 4 55.23 35.74 11.10
C VAL A 4 54.11 36.70 10.64
N LEU A 5 52.89 36.35 11.07
CA LEU A 5 51.70 37.13 11.51
C LEU A 5 51.22 38.40 10.77
N SER A 6 49.90 38.46 10.51
CA SER A 6 48.92 39.39 11.15
C SER A 6 47.57 39.28 10.42
N ALA A 7 46.45 38.90 11.06
CA ALA A 7 45.62 39.58 12.04
C ALA A 7 44.41 40.32 11.40
N ALA A 8 43.23 39.80 11.77
CA ALA A 8 41.86 40.30 11.80
C ALA A 8 41.52 41.74 11.32
N VAL A 9 40.42 41.84 10.57
CA VAL A 9 39.44 42.93 10.71
C VAL A 9 38.02 42.35 10.72
N ILE A 10 37.34 42.62 11.82
CA ILE A 10 35.91 42.43 12.05
C ILE A 10 35.19 43.64 11.48
N LEU A 11 34.12 43.43 10.70
CA LEU A 11 33.08 44.44 10.52
C LEU A 11 31.71 43.77 10.56
N LEU A 12 31.06 44.00 11.68
CA LEU A 12 29.66 43.73 12.00
C LEU A 12 28.78 44.68 11.15
N SER A 13 27.73 44.17 10.53
CA SER A 13 26.59 44.98 10.09
C SER A 13 25.31 44.17 10.24
N ILE A 14 24.43 44.73 11.05
CA ILE A 14 23.22 44.17 11.62
C ILE A 14 22.01 44.58 10.75
N VAL A 15 21.25 43.57 10.34
CA VAL A 15 19.77 43.46 10.26
C VAL A 15 18.98 44.48 9.43
N CYS A 16 18.23 43.97 8.45
CA CYS A 16 16.80 44.27 8.32
C CYS A 16 16.06 43.12 7.59
N THR A 17 14.98 42.67 8.24
CA THR A 17 14.05 41.58 7.90
C THR A 17 12.94 42.02 6.96
N SER A 18 12.51 41.12 6.07
CA SER A 18 11.14 40.92 5.60
C SER A 18 11.08 39.53 4.94
N PHE A 19 10.69 38.46 5.65
CA PHE A 19 9.30 38.00 5.84
C PHE A 19 8.52 37.97 4.50
N TRP A 20 8.38 36.77 3.92
CA TRP A 20 7.14 36.09 3.46
C TRP A 20 7.51 35.04 2.40
N GLY A 21 7.13 33.79 2.65
CA GLY A 21 7.22 32.70 1.66
C GLY A 21 7.89 31.42 2.15
N SER A 22 7.63 31.00 3.38
CA SER A 22 7.88 29.62 3.82
C SER A 22 7.07 28.69 2.91
N ALA A 23 7.71 28.07 1.92
CA ALA A 23 7.14 26.90 1.26
C ALA A 23 7.13 25.80 2.31
N ASN A 24 5.95 25.56 2.89
CA ASN A 24 5.71 24.45 3.78
C ASN A 24 6.07 23.17 3.04
N ALA A 25 7.22 22.59 3.38
CA ALA A 25 7.36 21.14 3.31
C ALA A 25 6.29 20.61 4.27
N ALA A 26 5.16 20.19 3.72
CA ALA A 26 4.17 19.42 4.46
C ALA A 26 4.90 18.17 4.94
N SER A 27 5.37 18.23 6.18
CA SER A 27 5.84 17.09 6.93
C SER A 27 4.58 16.32 7.25
N ILE A 28 4.23 15.38 6.38
CA ILE A 28 3.11 14.50 6.62
C ILE A 28 3.57 13.60 7.77
N ASP A 29 3.02 13.86 8.95
CA ASP A 29 3.17 13.02 10.11
C ASP A 29 2.59 11.64 9.77
N LEU A 30 3.48 10.71 9.42
CA LEU A 30 3.19 9.29 9.14
C LEU A 30 2.55 8.57 10.36
N GLY A 31 2.36 9.27 11.49
CA GLY A 31 1.66 8.77 12.67
C GLY A 31 0.13 8.86 12.66
N ALA A 32 -0.51 9.51 11.66
CA ALA A 32 -1.96 9.83 11.76
C ALA A 32 -2.85 9.46 10.55
N THR A 33 -2.33 8.81 9.52
CA THR A 33 -3.18 8.22 8.45
C THR A 33 -2.93 6.72 8.35
N PRO A 34 -3.46 5.92 9.30
CA PRO A 34 -3.58 4.50 9.05
C PRO A 34 -4.44 4.34 7.79
N LEU A 35 -3.97 3.56 6.83
CA LEU A 35 -4.84 2.87 5.87
C LEU A 35 -5.95 2.21 6.70
N VAL A 36 -7.10 2.87 6.76
CA VAL A 36 -8.31 2.33 7.36
C VAL A 36 -8.80 1.29 6.37
N LEU A 37 -8.18 0.12 6.40
CA LEU A 37 -8.90 -1.13 6.17
C LEU A 37 -10.13 -1.01 7.06
N ALA A 38 -11.29 -0.88 6.41
CA ALA A 38 -12.61 -0.65 7.00
C ALA A 38 -12.66 -1.16 8.44
N GLN A 39 -12.92 -0.26 9.39
CA GLN A 39 -13.09 -0.50 10.83
C GLN A 39 -13.47 -1.95 11.18
N VAL A 40 -12.48 -2.85 11.22
CA VAL A 40 -12.59 -4.10 11.95
C VAL A 40 -11.98 -3.75 13.28
N ASP A 41 -12.87 -3.50 14.23
CA ASP A 41 -12.53 -3.29 15.63
C ASP A 41 -11.67 -4.46 16.13
N THR A 42 -10.35 -4.29 16.14
CA THR A 42 -9.40 -5.27 16.69
C THR A 42 -9.32 -5.19 18.21
N ARG A 43 -10.26 -4.50 18.90
CA ARG A 43 -10.37 -4.52 20.37
C ARG A 43 -11.23 -5.68 20.91
N GLY A 44 -11.21 -6.82 20.23
CA GLY A 44 -11.74 -8.07 20.78
C GLY A 44 -10.58 -8.96 21.21
N ASP A 45 -10.14 -8.79 22.45
CA ASP A 45 -9.06 -9.57 23.06
C ASP A 45 -9.31 -11.08 22.96
N LEU A 46 -8.24 -11.79 22.61
CA LEU A 46 -8.15 -13.25 22.56
C LEU A 46 -7.98 -13.78 23.98
N ARG A 47 -9.08 -13.92 24.73
CA ARG A 47 -9.27 -14.81 25.90
C ARG A 47 -10.48 -14.32 26.71
N ASP A 48 -11.69 -14.60 26.24
CA ASP A 48 -12.80 -14.80 27.17
C ASP A 48 -14.01 -15.44 26.49
N ARG A 49 -14.78 -16.18 27.30
CA ARG A 49 -15.95 -17.02 26.97
C ARG A 49 -15.67 -18.44 26.46
N VAL A 50 -14.94 -19.17 27.30
CA VAL A 50 -15.51 -20.42 27.81
C VAL A 50 -16.61 -20.05 28.82
N ASP A 51 -17.76 -20.71 28.69
CA ASP A 51 -18.93 -20.74 29.60
C ASP A 51 -19.73 -19.44 29.86
N THR A 52 -20.85 -19.27 29.15
CA THR A 52 -22.17 -19.09 29.80
C THR A 52 -23.35 -19.29 28.84
N ARG A 53 -24.15 -20.33 29.09
CA ARG A 53 -25.57 -20.39 28.70
C ARG A 53 -26.35 -19.33 29.49
N SER A 54 -27.23 -18.57 28.84
CA SER A 54 -28.66 -18.42 29.19
C SER A 54 -29.33 -17.26 28.41
N ASN A 55 -30.57 -17.54 27.98
CA ASN A 55 -31.70 -16.64 27.75
C ASN A 55 -31.52 -15.14 28.07
N ASP A 56 -31.90 -14.26 27.14
CA ASP A 56 -33.22 -13.61 27.16
C ASP A 56 -33.39 -12.64 25.97
N GLY A 57 -34.61 -12.60 25.47
CA GLY A 57 -34.96 -11.90 24.23
C GLY A 57 -35.21 -10.41 24.40
N VAL A 58 -34.87 -9.65 23.34
CA VAL A 58 -35.55 -8.41 22.97
C VAL A 58 -35.62 -8.36 21.45
N ARG A 59 -36.84 -8.49 20.90
CA ARG A 59 -37.16 -8.09 19.52
C ARG A 59 -37.30 -6.56 19.50
N ARG A 60 -36.42 -5.88 18.76
CA ARG A 60 -36.67 -4.54 18.24
C ARG A 60 -36.53 -4.58 16.72
N ASP A 61 -37.68 -4.43 16.06
CA ASP A 61 -37.78 -4.19 14.64
C ASP A 61 -37.52 -2.71 14.36
N ASP A 62 -36.31 -2.37 13.90
CA ASP A 62 -36.03 -1.07 13.27
C ASP A 62 -35.78 -1.29 11.77
N ARG A 63 -36.87 -1.24 11.01
CA ARG A 63 -36.86 -1.11 9.55
C ARG A 63 -36.52 0.34 9.19
N ASN A 64 -35.24 0.66 9.03
CA ASN A 64 -34.77 1.68 8.08
C ASN A 64 -33.24 1.59 7.94
N SER A 65 -32.74 0.91 6.91
CA SER A 65 -31.30 0.81 6.67
C SER A 65 -30.99 0.75 5.18
N ASN A 66 -30.53 1.88 4.65
CA ASN A 66 -29.28 1.97 3.88
C ASN A 66 -29.02 0.83 2.88
N ASP A 67 -29.84 0.74 1.83
CA ASP A 67 -29.64 -0.23 0.73
C ASP A 67 -28.37 0.02 -0.12
N TYR A 68 -27.67 1.15 0.09
CA TYR A 68 -26.35 1.40 -0.50
C TYR A 68 -25.18 0.98 0.39
N ALA A 69 -25.34 0.97 1.72
CA ALA A 69 -24.34 0.45 2.65
C ALA A 69 -24.38 -1.09 2.71
N SER A 70 -25.52 -1.71 2.37
CA SER A 70 -25.67 -3.18 2.39
C SER A 70 -25.05 -3.91 1.18
N ARG A 71 -24.64 -3.16 0.13
CA ARG A 71 -23.87 -3.71 -1.01
C ARG A 71 -22.36 -3.49 -0.89
N ALA A 72 -21.92 -2.62 0.02
CA ALA A 72 -20.51 -2.41 0.33
C ALA A 72 -20.11 -3.27 1.54
N SER A 73 -19.41 -4.36 1.26
CA SER A 73 -18.81 -5.27 2.23
C SER A 73 -19.82 -6.08 3.07
N ARG A 74 -20.06 -7.32 2.66
CA ARG A 74 -19.96 -8.39 3.66
C ARG A 74 -18.48 -8.42 4.00
N GLY A 75 -18.09 -7.64 5.01
CA GLY A 75 -16.68 -7.46 5.38
C GLY A 75 -15.92 -8.79 5.44
N VAL A 76 -14.58 -8.70 5.41
CA VAL A 76 -13.69 -9.86 5.54
C VAL A 76 -14.30 -10.83 6.54
N GLY A 77 -14.70 -12.03 6.09
CA GLY A 77 -15.22 -13.03 7.03
C GLY A 77 -14.22 -13.12 8.18
N LYS A 78 -14.66 -13.25 9.44
CA LYS A 78 -13.81 -13.20 10.66
C LYS A 78 -12.58 -14.15 10.65
N GLN A 79 -12.39 -14.93 9.59
CA GLN A 79 -11.32 -15.89 9.34
C GLN A 79 -10.42 -15.50 8.13
N GLY A 80 -10.60 -14.31 7.53
CA GLY A 80 -9.97 -13.94 6.25
C GLY A 80 -8.77 -13.00 6.33
N LEU A 81 -8.75 -12.03 7.25
CA LEU A 81 -7.59 -11.13 7.40
C LEU A 81 -6.58 -11.81 8.34
N THR A 82 -5.36 -12.00 7.88
CA THR A 82 -4.32 -12.73 8.62
C THR A 82 -2.98 -12.05 8.44
N GLU A 83 -2.19 -12.08 9.51
CA GLU A 83 -0.77 -11.75 9.42
C GLU A 83 0.00 -12.96 8.90
N CYS A 84 0.57 -12.82 7.73
CA CYS A 84 1.41 -13.80 7.07
C CYS A 84 2.88 -13.54 7.40
N SER A 85 3.54 -14.57 7.95
CA SER A 85 4.97 -14.54 8.22
C SER A 85 5.79 -14.86 6.97
N GLY A 86 7.00 -14.31 6.90
CA GLY A 86 7.97 -14.57 5.82
C GLY A 86 8.02 -13.47 4.78
N ASP A 87 8.96 -13.61 3.85
CA ASP A 87 9.16 -12.65 2.76
C ASP A 87 7.91 -12.55 1.89
N PHE A 88 7.64 -11.35 1.37
CA PHE A 88 6.50 -11.10 0.47
C PHE A 88 6.82 -10.05 -0.59
N ALA A 89 6.02 -10.03 -1.66
CA ALA A 89 6.09 -8.99 -2.67
C ALA A 89 5.30 -7.75 -2.23
N TYR A 90 5.92 -6.58 -2.18
CA TYR A 90 5.24 -5.32 -1.82
C TYR A 90 4.97 -4.46 -3.05
N CYS A 91 3.78 -4.58 -3.62
CA CYS A 91 3.48 -3.92 -4.89
C CYS A 91 3.14 -2.43 -4.78
N GLY A 92 2.88 -1.89 -3.58
CA GLY A 92 2.56 -0.47 -3.36
C GLY A 92 3.66 0.52 -3.79
N ALA A 93 4.88 0.04 -4.00
CA ALA A 93 6.01 0.81 -4.49
C ALA A 93 6.12 0.90 -6.03
N SER A 94 5.14 0.35 -6.75
CA SER A 94 5.28 -0.01 -8.18
C SER A 94 4.15 0.52 -9.05
N THR A 95 4.53 0.91 -10.26
CA THR A 95 3.66 1.13 -11.41
C THR A 95 3.58 -0.13 -12.26
N CYS A 96 2.50 -0.26 -13.03
CA CYS A 96 2.19 -1.48 -13.76
C CYS A 96 1.94 -1.21 -15.24
N LYS A 97 1.91 -2.29 -16.03
CA LYS A 97 1.62 -2.23 -17.47
C LYS A 97 0.43 -3.12 -17.79
N PRO A 98 -0.58 -2.65 -18.55
CA PRO A 98 -1.68 -3.49 -18.97
C PRO A 98 -1.14 -4.61 -19.86
N THR A 99 -1.66 -5.82 -19.69
CA THR A 99 -1.23 -6.99 -20.48
C THR A 99 -2.15 -7.27 -21.68
N GLY A 100 -3.35 -6.66 -21.69
CA GLY A 100 -4.42 -6.94 -22.66
C GLY A 100 -5.14 -8.27 -22.40
N LYS A 101 -4.85 -8.94 -21.28
CA LYS A 101 -5.52 -10.18 -20.86
C LYS A 101 -6.53 -9.90 -19.76
N LYS A 102 -7.35 -10.90 -19.45
CA LYS A 102 -8.24 -10.90 -18.29
C LYS A 102 -7.66 -11.72 -17.15
N ILE A 103 -7.96 -11.33 -15.92
CA ILE A 103 -7.65 -12.07 -14.69
C ILE A 103 -8.95 -12.35 -13.92
N LYS A 104 -9.06 -13.56 -13.35
CA LYS A 104 -10.17 -13.94 -12.45
C LYS A 104 -9.77 -13.63 -11.02
N VAL A 105 -10.66 -12.95 -10.31
CA VAL A 105 -10.50 -12.52 -8.92
C VAL A 105 -11.58 -13.19 -8.09
N ASP A 106 -11.17 -13.83 -7.01
CA ASP A 106 -12.06 -14.37 -6.00
C ASP A 106 -12.70 -13.22 -5.20
N GLN A 107 -14.00 -13.34 -4.93
CA GLN A 107 -14.75 -12.38 -4.11
C GLN A 107 -15.60 -13.12 -3.07
N ASP A 108 -16.11 -12.36 -2.09
CA ASP A 108 -16.99 -12.86 -1.03
C ASP A 108 -16.37 -14.03 -0.25
N GLY A 109 -15.05 -13.95 0.02
CA GLY A 109 -14.29 -15.03 0.65
C GLY A 109 -14.17 -16.29 -0.22
N GLY A 110 -13.94 -16.12 -1.53
CA GLY A 110 -13.74 -17.21 -2.48
C GLY A 110 -15.02 -17.90 -2.96
N LYS A 111 -16.19 -17.32 -2.68
CA LYS A 111 -17.49 -17.91 -3.07
C LYS A 111 -17.91 -17.55 -4.49
N THR A 112 -17.48 -16.39 -4.96
CA THR A 112 -17.79 -15.87 -6.29
C THR A 112 -16.49 -15.48 -6.99
N THR A 113 -16.53 -15.38 -8.32
CA THR A 113 -15.38 -14.92 -9.10
C THR A 113 -15.82 -13.87 -10.10
N LYS A 114 -14.94 -12.91 -10.38
CA LYS A 114 -15.16 -11.86 -11.38
C LYS A 114 -13.93 -11.65 -12.24
N GLU A 115 -14.15 -11.30 -13.50
CA GLU A 115 -13.07 -10.99 -14.45
C GLU A 115 -12.78 -9.50 -14.52
N TYR A 116 -11.49 -9.17 -14.51
CA TYR A 116 -10.94 -7.82 -14.64
C TYR A 116 -9.89 -7.78 -15.75
N GLU A 117 -9.60 -6.58 -16.26
CA GLU A 117 -8.39 -6.39 -17.09
C GLU A 117 -7.14 -6.66 -16.25
N GLU A 118 -6.13 -7.29 -16.84
CA GLU A 118 -4.89 -7.65 -16.15
C GLU A 118 -3.81 -6.59 -16.39
N ALA A 119 -3.10 -6.24 -15.32
CA ALA A 119 -1.82 -5.56 -15.37
C ALA A 119 -0.69 -6.47 -14.85
N VAL A 120 0.53 -6.20 -15.32
CA VAL A 120 1.75 -6.79 -14.79
C VAL A 120 2.56 -5.72 -14.06
N CYS A 121 2.97 -6.05 -12.84
CA CYS A 121 3.74 -5.18 -11.96
C CYS A 121 5.04 -5.90 -11.58
N THR A 122 6.14 -5.15 -11.47
CA THR A 122 7.38 -5.65 -10.87
C THR A 122 7.43 -5.10 -9.46
N CYS A 123 7.37 -5.96 -8.45
CA CYS A 123 7.26 -5.56 -7.05
C CYS A 123 8.53 -5.96 -6.28
N PRO A 124 9.07 -5.12 -5.38
CA PRO A 124 10.18 -5.51 -4.52
C PRO A 124 9.75 -6.63 -3.58
N ILE A 125 10.66 -7.56 -3.31
CA ILE A 125 10.49 -8.55 -2.26
C ILE A 125 11.02 -7.93 -0.97
N ILE A 126 10.13 -7.75 0.00
CA ILE A 126 10.48 -7.31 1.35
C ILE A 126 10.87 -8.55 2.13
N THR A 127 12.08 -8.50 2.69
CA THR A 127 12.66 -9.61 3.42
C THR A 127 12.65 -9.36 4.92
N ARG A 128 12.74 -10.44 5.70
CA ARG A 128 12.88 -10.32 7.16
C ARG A 128 14.11 -9.49 7.54
N GLU A 129 15.22 -9.65 6.81
CA GLU A 129 16.46 -8.93 7.06
C GLU A 129 16.27 -7.41 6.92
N MET A 130 15.52 -6.97 5.90
CA MET A 130 15.22 -5.55 5.69
C MET A 130 14.41 -4.96 6.84
N ALA A 131 13.39 -5.68 7.33
CA ALA A 131 12.60 -5.24 8.47
C ALA A 131 13.45 -5.13 9.74
N VAL A 132 14.27 -6.14 10.03
CA VAL A 132 15.15 -6.15 11.21
C VAL A 132 16.17 -5.01 11.16
N GLN A 133 16.74 -4.71 9.98
CA GLN A 133 17.65 -3.57 9.80
C GLN A 133 16.99 -2.22 10.11
N GLN A 134 15.68 -2.12 9.94
CA GLN A 134 14.89 -0.93 10.24
C GLN A 134 14.28 -0.96 11.66
N GLY A 135 14.65 -1.95 12.49
CA GLY A 135 14.20 -2.04 13.88
C GLY A 135 12.74 -2.48 14.06
N VAL A 136 12.12 -3.05 13.02
CA VAL A 136 10.73 -3.54 13.05
C VAL A 136 10.66 -5.04 12.76
N ALA A 137 9.58 -5.69 13.20
CA ALA A 137 9.27 -7.02 12.74
C ALA A 137 8.65 -6.96 11.34
N LEU A 138 8.90 -7.98 10.51
CA LEU A 138 8.26 -8.08 9.20
C LEU A 138 6.80 -8.49 9.39
N HIS A 139 5.87 -7.64 8.94
CA HIS A 139 4.44 -7.89 8.97
C HIS A 139 3.90 -7.89 7.53
N GLY A 140 3.37 -9.02 7.07
CA GLY A 140 2.61 -9.10 5.83
C GLY A 140 1.14 -9.28 6.17
N LEU A 141 0.27 -8.34 5.80
CA LEU A 141 -1.16 -8.49 5.98
C LEU A 141 -1.79 -9.04 4.70
N ALA A 142 -2.65 -10.04 4.85
CA ALA A 142 -3.32 -10.70 3.73
C ALA A 142 -4.79 -10.96 4.03
N ALA A 143 -5.68 -10.74 3.07
CA ALA A 143 -7.02 -11.32 3.09
C ALA A 143 -6.97 -12.68 2.38
N VAL A 144 -6.64 -13.74 3.14
CA VAL A 144 -6.26 -15.06 2.59
C VAL A 144 -7.35 -15.76 1.79
N ASN A 145 -8.59 -15.26 1.79
CA ASN A 145 -9.71 -15.79 1.01
C ASN A 145 -10.14 -14.86 -0.15
N GLU A 146 -9.35 -13.83 -0.43
CA GLU A 146 -9.61 -12.82 -1.46
C GLU A 146 -8.48 -12.84 -2.52
N GLY A 147 -8.61 -12.02 -3.55
CA GLY A 147 -7.61 -11.95 -4.62
C GLY A 147 -7.53 -13.26 -5.39
N ASN A 148 -6.38 -13.94 -5.33
CA ASN A 148 -6.28 -15.34 -5.78
C ASN A 148 -5.66 -16.28 -4.72
N MET A 149 -5.65 -15.85 -3.46
CA MET A 149 -5.29 -16.71 -2.33
C MET A 149 -6.37 -17.76 -2.06
N LYS A 150 -5.97 -18.90 -1.50
CA LYS A 150 -6.84 -20.06 -1.21
C LYS A 150 -6.77 -20.47 0.26
N GLY A 151 -6.90 -19.49 1.15
CA GLY A 151 -6.92 -19.66 2.60
C GLY A 151 -5.57 -19.90 3.24
N SER A 152 -4.46 -19.59 2.56
CA SER A 152 -3.11 -19.90 3.07
C SER A 152 -2.07 -18.83 2.72
N CYS A 153 -1.29 -18.44 3.73
CA CYS A 153 -0.09 -17.61 3.60
C CYS A 153 1.10 -18.32 2.93
N GLN A 154 1.04 -19.64 2.74
CA GLN A 154 2.13 -20.40 2.14
C GLN A 154 2.02 -20.33 0.61
N PRO A 155 3.06 -19.87 -0.12
CA PRO A 155 3.04 -19.93 -1.57
C PRO A 155 2.90 -21.37 -2.06
N PRO A 156 2.02 -21.65 -3.06
CA PRO A 156 1.68 -23.00 -3.49
C PRO A 156 2.81 -23.71 -4.23
N SER A 157 3.82 -22.99 -4.73
CA SER A 157 4.92 -23.58 -5.49
C SER A 157 6.26 -22.86 -5.29
N LYS A 158 7.35 -23.58 -5.55
CA LYS A 158 8.70 -23.01 -5.51
C LYS A 158 8.85 -21.91 -6.56
N GLY A 159 9.58 -20.84 -6.21
CA GLY A 159 9.77 -19.69 -7.09
C GLY A 159 8.56 -18.75 -7.17
N THR A 160 7.56 -18.96 -6.31
CA THR A 160 6.43 -18.05 -6.16
C THR A 160 6.41 -17.42 -4.78
N ILE A 161 5.76 -16.27 -4.69
CA ILE A 161 5.62 -15.48 -3.47
C ILE A 161 4.28 -14.75 -3.51
N TRP A 162 3.66 -14.58 -2.35
CA TRP A 162 2.43 -13.78 -2.25
C TRP A 162 2.75 -12.30 -2.15
N SER A 163 1.85 -11.46 -2.68
CA SER A 163 1.89 -10.02 -2.44
C SER A 163 0.99 -9.62 -1.28
N TYR A 164 1.56 -8.89 -0.33
CA TYR A 164 0.87 -8.47 0.89
C TYR A 164 0.88 -6.96 1.06
N ALA A 165 -0.04 -6.48 1.89
CA ALA A 165 0.04 -5.13 2.42
C ALA A 165 1.06 -5.07 3.56
N GLU A 166 1.73 -3.93 3.69
CA GLU A 166 2.59 -3.62 4.83
C GLU A 166 2.36 -2.18 5.28
N LEU A 167 2.25 -2.01 6.58
CA LEU A 167 1.88 -0.80 7.30
C LEU A 167 2.96 -0.30 8.28
N LYS A 168 3.96 -1.12 8.64
CA LYS A 168 4.92 -0.76 9.71
C LYS A 168 6.32 -0.42 9.23
N LEU A 169 6.74 -0.95 8.07
CA LEU A 169 8.07 -0.70 7.54
C LEU A 169 8.21 0.78 7.13
N PRO A 170 9.18 1.55 7.68
CA PRO A 170 9.31 2.96 7.37
C PRO A 170 9.86 3.22 5.96
N GLU A 171 10.71 2.34 5.44
CA GLU A 171 11.32 2.49 4.12
C GLU A 171 11.27 1.19 3.32
N TRP A 172 11.06 1.31 2.01
CA TRP A 172 11.09 0.16 1.10
C TRP A 172 11.73 0.54 -0.25
N PRO A 173 12.19 -0.45 -1.04
CA PRO A 173 12.71 -0.18 -2.37
C PRO A 173 11.65 0.45 -3.29
N GLN A 174 11.91 1.65 -3.77
CA GLN A 174 10.97 2.42 -4.59
C GLN A 174 11.29 2.25 -6.07
N GLN A 175 10.35 1.74 -6.87
CA GLN A 175 10.55 1.62 -8.33
C GLN A 175 10.91 2.96 -8.96
N SER A 176 10.22 4.02 -8.54
CA SER A 176 10.37 5.38 -9.05
C SER A 176 11.71 6.04 -8.70
N ALA A 177 12.44 5.49 -7.73
CA ALA A 177 13.79 5.90 -7.38
C ALA A 177 14.87 4.93 -7.88
N GLY A 178 14.52 4.05 -8.84
CA GLY A 178 15.42 3.02 -9.33
C GLY A 178 15.74 1.96 -8.28
N TRP A 179 14.78 1.59 -7.44
CA TRP A 179 14.90 0.60 -6.37
C TRP A 179 15.80 1.00 -5.19
N LYS A 180 16.01 2.29 -4.98
CA LYS A 180 16.58 2.76 -3.71
C LYS A 180 15.58 2.54 -2.57
N THR A 181 16.06 2.07 -1.43
CA THR A 181 15.28 1.99 -0.18
C THR A 181 15.10 3.39 0.35
N LEU A 182 13.86 3.88 0.35
CA LEU A 182 13.50 5.22 0.80
C LEU A 182 12.10 5.19 1.41
N ALA A 183 11.80 6.17 2.26
CA ALA A 183 10.45 6.39 2.77
C ALA A 183 9.44 6.58 1.61
N PRO A 184 8.19 6.12 1.73
CA PRO A 184 7.18 6.40 0.72
C PRO A 184 6.86 7.88 0.60
N ILE A 185 6.66 8.33 -0.64
CA ILE A 185 6.03 9.61 -0.93
C ILE A 185 4.65 9.31 -1.52
N GLY A 186 3.63 9.46 -0.68
CA GLY A 186 2.25 9.26 -1.06
C GLY A 186 1.75 10.33 -2.03
N GLN A 187 0.82 9.94 -2.89
CA GLN A 187 0.06 10.83 -3.75
C GLN A 187 -1.35 10.32 -3.95
N GLU A 188 -2.25 11.25 -4.24
CA GLU A 188 -3.63 10.95 -4.62
C GLU A 188 -3.77 10.91 -6.13
N CYS A 189 -4.38 9.84 -6.62
CA CYS A 189 -4.80 9.73 -7.99
C CYS A 189 -6.27 10.15 -8.12
N PRO A 190 -6.58 11.11 -9.02
CA PRO A 190 -7.92 11.68 -9.14
C PRO A 190 -8.94 10.63 -9.58
N VAL A 191 -10.21 10.93 -9.32
CA VAL A 191 -11.36 10.14 -9.78
C VAL A 191 -11.22 9.78 -11.27
N GLY A 192 -11.51 8.53 -11.61
CA GLY A 192 -11.38 8.00 -12.97
C GLY A 192 -9.98 7.56 -13.37
N SER A 193 -8.98 7.70 -12.49
CA SER A 193 -7.66 7.07 -12.69
C SER A 193 -7.80 5.56 -12.76
N LYS A 194 -7.02 4.92 -13.65
CA LYS A 194 -6.94 3.45 -13.70
C LYS A 194 -5.87 2.99 -12.72
N THR A 195 -6.26 2.19 -11.75
CA THR A 195 -5.37 1.70 -10.70
C THR A 195 -5.36 0.19 -10.64
N VAL A 196 -4.38 -0.36 -9.93
CA VAL A 196 -4.19 -1.80 -9.81
C VAL A 196 -4.27 -2.19 -8.34
N ASN A 197 -5.03 -3.24 -8.04
CA ASN A 197 -4.97 -3.87 -6.73
C ASN A 197 -4.10 -5.14 -6.84
N CYS A 198 -2.97 -5.14 -6.14
CA CYS A 198 -2.07 -6.29 -6.07
C CYS A 198 -2.04 -6.90 -4.67
N TRP A 199 -3.03 -6.65 -3.82
CA TRP A 199 -3.10 -7.30 -2.52
C TRP A 199 -3.65 -8.72 -2.65
N ASP A 200 -2.97 -9.72 -2.09
CA ASP A 200 -3.37 -11.14 -2.10
C ASP A 200 -3.24 -11.83 -3.47
N TYR A 201 -2.20 -11.48 -4.23
CA TYR A 201 -1.92 -12.05 -5.54
C TYR A 201 -0.64 -12.88 -5.58
N LEU A 202 -0.70 -14.03 -6.27
CA LEU A 202 0.47 -14.86 -6.48
C LEU A 202 1.42 -14.21 -7.50
N CYS A 203 2.67 -14.03 -7.10
CA CYS A 203 3.73 -13.49 -7.93
C CYS A 203 4.78 -14.55 -8.24
N THR A 204 5.46 -14.37 -9.36
CA THR A 204 6.63 -15.18 -9.73
C THR A 204 7.89 -14.41 -9.33
N ILE A 205 8.79 -15.03 -8.56
CA ILE A 205 10.06 -14.42 -8.17
C ILE A 205 10.93 -14.24 -9.41
N ASP A 206 11.45 -13.03 -9.61
CA ASP A 206 12.29 -12.74 -10.76
C ASP A 206 13.66 -13.42 -10.59
N PRO A 207 14.22 -14.03 -11.66
CA PRO A 207 15.43 -14.84 -11.54
C PRO A 207 16.70 -14.02 -11.26
N LYS A 208 16.66 -12.72 -11.56
CA LYS A 208 17.80 -11.81 -11.37
C LYS A 208 17.35 -10.62 -10.53
N PRO A 209 18.15 -10.19 -9.55
CA PRO A 209 17.89 -8.94 -8.86
C PRO A 209 18.04 -7.76 -9.83
N THR A 210 17.51 -6.62 -9.41
CA THR A 210 17.74 -5.35 -10.09
C THR A 210 19.23 -4.98 -10.06
N ALA A 211 19.63 -3.98 -10.86
CA ALA A 211 21.02 -3.51 -10.88
C ALA A 211 21.53 -3.04 -9.50
N ASN A 212 20.61 -2.65 -8.59
CA ASN A 212 20.91 -2.22 -7.23
C ASN A 212 20.77 -3.36 -6.19
N GLY A 213 20.69 -4.62 -6.63
CA GLY A 213 20.66 -5.79 -5.76
C GLY A 213 19.29 -6.13 -5.15
N VAL A 214 18.27 -5.30 -5.38
CA VAL A 214 16.90 -5.55 -4.88
C VAL A 214 16.30 -6.74 -5.61
N LYS A 215 15.86 -7.75 -4.85
CA LYS A 215 15.06 -8.87 -5.36
C LYS A 215 13.65 -8.39 -5.69
N THR A 216 13.10 -8.86 -6.79
CA THR A 216 11.76 -8.49 -7.24
C THR A 216 10.94 -9.73 -7.58
N ALA A 217 9.62 -9.54 -7.67
CA ALA A 217 8.69 -10.51 -8.19
C ALA A 217 7.78 -9.86 -9.22
N THR A 218 7.47 -10.59 -10.28
CA THR A 218 6.48 -10.22 -11.28
C THR A 218 5.11 -10.69 -10.82
N CYS A 219 4.21 -9.74 -10.54
CA CYS A 219 2.84 -9.97 -10.09
C CYS A 219 1.86 -9.65 -11.23
N ARG A 220 0.81 -10.47 -11.36
CA ARG A 220 -0.33 -10.21 -12.25
C ARG A 220 -1.53 -9.86 -11.41
N CYS A 221 -2.12 -8.70 -11.68
CA CYS A 221 -3.08 -8.07 -10.81
C CYS A 221 -4.21 -7.45 -11.62
N PRO A 222 -5.44 -7.38 -11.08
CA PRO A 222 -6.56 -6.72 -11.75
C PRO A 222 -6.40 -5.20 -11.78
N ILE A 223 -6.83 -4.62 -12.90
CA ILE A 223 -7.05 -3.19 -13.07
C ILE A 223 -8.47 -2.88 -12.62
N ASN A 224 -8.63 -1.80 -11.85
CA ASN A 224 -9.91 -1.30 -11.35
C ASN A 224 -10.70 -2.32 -10.50
N GLU A 225 -9.98 -3.20 -9.81
CA GLU A 225 -10.52 -3.88 -8.63
C GLU A 225 -10.24 -3.00 -7.41
N GLY A 226 -11.27 -2.79 -6.60
CA GLY A 226 -11.18 -2.22 -5.26
C GLY A 226 -10.74 -3.28 -4.26
N VAL A 227 -10.99 -3.03 -2.98
CA VAL A 227 -10.62 -3.97 -1.91
C VAL A 227 -11.60 -5.15 -1.87
N PHE A 228 -11.09 -6.36 -1.59
CA PHE A 228 -11.88 -7.59 -1.43
C PHE A 228 -12.66 -8.01 -2.69
N GLY A 229 -12.02 -7.88 -3.85
CA GLY A 229 -12.54 -8.38 -5.10
C GLY A 229 -13.53 -7.44 -5.78
N HIS A 230 -14.17 -6.50 -5.09
CA HIS A 230 -15.22 -5.65 -5.65
C HIS A 230 -14.69 -4.66 -6.70
N PRO A 231 -15.50 -4.19 -7.65
CA PRO A 231 -15.06 -3.15 -8.59
C PRO A 231 -14.67 -1.87 -7.87
N ALA A 232 -13.63 -1.21 -8.36
CA ALA A 232 -13.31 0.17 -8.05
C ALA A 232 -14.55 1.07 -8.19
N GLY A 233 -14.84 1.87 -7.17
CA GLY A 233 -15.94 2.83 -7.21
C GLY A 233 -15.64 3.94 -8.22
N GLY A 234 -16.60 4.25 -9.09
CA GLY A 234 -16.42 5.27 -10.15
C GLY A 234 -16.15 6.69 -9.65
N ASN A 235 -16.38 6.96 -8.37
CA ASN A 235 -16.19 8.26 -7.71
C ASN A 235 -15.07 8.23 -6.65
N GLU A 236 -14.26 7.16 -6.61
CA GLU A 236 -13.21 7.02 -5.60
C GLU A 236 -11.93 7.76 -6.00
N VAL A 237 -11.27 8.35 -5.00
CA VAL A 237 -9.89 8.81 -5.08
C VAL A 237 -9.00 7.69 -4.55
N TYR A 238 -7.84 7.51 -5.16
CA TYR A 238 -6.92 6.43 -4.79
C TYR A 238 -5.62 6.97 -4.23
N PHE A 239 -5.12 6.34 -3.17
CA PHE A 239 -3.80 6.63 -2.62
C PHE A 239 -2.76 5.65 -3.18
N THR A 240 -1.61 6.18 -3.62
CA THR A 240 -0.47 5.37 -4.02
C THR A 240 0.85 5.99 -3.57
N ALA A 241 1.82 5.15 -3.21
CA ALA A 241 3.22 5.57 -3.05
C ALA A 241 4.03 5.37 -4.34
N ALA A 242 3.46 4.70 -5.35
CA ALA A 242 4.13 4.47 -6.62
C ALA A 242 4.39 5.82 -7.32
N GLY A 243 5.57 5.95 -7.93
CA GLY A 243 5.93 7.19 -8.63
C GLY A 243 6.28 8.39 -7.74
N GLY A 244 6.27 8.25 -6.42
CA GLY A 244 6.57 9.35 -5.48
C GLY A 244 7.90 10.08 -5.73
N TYR A 245 8.87 9.40 -6.35
CA TYR A 245 10.19 9.95 -6.66
C TYR A 245 10.37 10.43 -8.11
N PHE A 246 9.35 10.31 -8.97
CA PHE A 246 9.46 10.82 -10.34
C PHE A 246 9.66 12.34 -10.34
N GLY A 247 10.70 12.79 -11.06
CA GLY A 247 10.98 14.21 -11.26
C GLY A 247 11.82 14.85 -10.16
N GLN A 248 12.18 14.12 -9.09
CA GLN A 248 12.97 14.69 -7.99
C GLN A 248 14.46 14.83 -8.28
N ASN A 249 15.00 14.10 -9.27
CA ASN A 249 16.44 14.11 -9.57
C ASN A 249 16.84 15.00 -10.76
N GLY A 250 16.01 15.98 -11.14
CA GLY A 250 16.38 17.02 -12.13
C GLY A 250 16.64 16.54 -13.58
N GLY A 251 16.59 15.23 -13.85
CA GLY A 251 16.78 14.62 -15.17
C GLY A 251 15.66 13.67 -15.61
N ASP A 252 14.67 13.42 -14.75
CA ASP A 252 13.57 12.51 -15.06
C ASP A 252 12.49 13.22 -15.90
N LYS A 253 12.09 12.60 -17.01
CA LYS A 253 11.02 13.11 -17.89
C LYS A 253 9.62 13.04 -17.26
N LEU A 254 9.48 12.32 -16.15
CA LEU A 254 8.21 12.03 -15.49
C LEU A 254 8.04 12.91 -14.26
N LYS A 255 6.83 13.41 -14.06
CA LYS A 255 6.41 14.08 -12.81
C LYS A 255 5.78 13.04 -11.88
N GLN A 256 5.77 13.33 -10.58
CA GLN A 256 5.10 12.49 -9.57
C GLN A 256 3.67 12.09 -10.00
N SER A 257 2.87 13.06 -10.46
CA SER A 257 1.49 12.86 -10.93
C SER A 257 1.36 11.95 -12.16
N ASP A 258 2.43 11.74 -12.94
CA ASP A 258 2.37 10.86 -14.10
C ASP A 258 2.20 9.39 -13.69
N ALA A 259 2.51 9.05 -12.43
CA ALA A 259 2.25 7.72 -11.88
C ALA A 259 0.79 7.31 -12.00
N CYS A 260 -0.16 8.25 -11.83
CA CYS A 260 -1.60 7.98 -11.97
C CYS A 260 -2.03 7.60 -13.39
N LYS A 261 -1.18 7.80 -14.39
CA LYS A 261 -1.38 7.35 -15.78
C LYS A 261 -0.68 6.02 -16.05
N MET A 262 0.06 5.48 -15.08
CA MET A 262 0.90 4.29 -15.20
C MET A 262 0.37 3.12 -14.36
N PHE A 263 -0.95 3.04 -14.20
CA PHE A 263 -1.61 1.92 -13.50
C PHE A 263 -0.96 1.66 -12.14
N PRO A 264 -0.87 2.67 -11.26
CA PRO A 264 -0.15 2.51 -10.01
C PRO A 264 -0.89 1.54 -9.11
N VAL A 265 -0.15 0.79 -8.31
CA VAL A 265 -0.77 0.00 -7.25
C VAL A 265 -1.26 0.94 -6.17
N SER A 266 -2.53 0.84 -5.81
CA SER A 266 -3.19 1.82 -4.96
C SER A 266 -4.32 1.21 -4.14
N GLY A 267 -4.74 1.91 -3.08
CA GLY A 267 -5.98 1.62 -2.35
C GLY A 267 -6.94 2.80 -2.39
N PRO A 268 -8.26 2.59 -2.31
CA PRO A 268 -9.23 3.68 -2.23
C PRO A 268 -9.06 4.46 -0.92
N ILE A 269 -9.23 5.78 -0.99
CA ILE A 269 -9.26 6.66 0.17
C ILE A 269 -10.72 6.86 0.59
N PRO A 270 -11.11 6.50 1.83
CA PRO A 270 -12.43 6.83 2.33
C PRO A 270 -12.67 8.34 2.23
N GLN A 271 -13.61 8.75 1.40
CA GLN A 271 -14.01 10.15 1.34
C GLN A 271 -15.00 10.40 2.49
N PRO A 272 -14.86 11.48 3.27
CA PRO A 272 -15.92 11.90 4.17
C PRO A 272 -17.18 12.09 3.33
N ASN A 273 -18.29 11.48 3.74
CA ASN A 273 -19.58 11.55 3.02
C ASN A 273 -19.83 12.99 2.55
N GLN A 274 -19.86 13.20 1.23
CA GLN A 274 -20.33 14.44 0.62
C GLN A 274 -21.85 14.46 0.55
#